data_AF-A0A349LMF8-F1
#
_entry.id   AF-A0A349LMF8-F1
#
_cell.length_a   1.000
_cell.length_b   1.000
_cell.length_c   1.000
_cell.angle_alpha   90.00
_cell.angle_beta   90.00
_cell.angle_gamma   90.00
#
_symmetry.space_group_name_H-M   'P 1'
#
loop_
_entity.id
_entity.type
_entity.pdbx_description
1 polymer ?
#
loop_
_entity_poly.entity_id
_entity_poly.type
_entity_poly.pdbx_seq_one_letter_code
_entity_poly.pdbx_strand_id
1 'polypeptide(L)'
;MTSAKRTHSAAYNRIVERARNQALIPKDLSIPLLDIQGAPGEAHPAFSETEIAQPWEQMGHRGRTMFICQLCRSHVEFLLVVGVRTGTETMPLRWKHLQWHYIGPQKYLKIWVSGKTGPRYLIAKHAVIETLNRLIVFQGLPFEDLTQLMDAGYNRTTFVMEDGTQPDSLNGTFERLLGDCNLLKDVAGRNRSFYSLRHTYATFALAEGVDIHILARQMGASTLMIERHYSKLTPMMAAPKLA
;
A
#
# COMPACT_ATOMS: atom_id res chain seq x y z
N MET A 1 -4.87 11.25 16.83
CA MET A 1 -4.21 11.13 18.16
C MET A 1 -4.58 9.85 18.94
N THR A 2 -5.66 9.15 18.61
CA THR A 2 -6.19 7.99 19.37
C THR A 2 -5.30 6.74 19.33
N SER A 3 -4.61 6.48 18.21
CA SER A 3 -3.67 5.35 18.07
C SER A 3 -2.46 5.47 19.00
N ALA A 4 -1.95 6.69 19.21
CA ALA A 4 -0.83 6.96 20.11
C ALA A 4 -1.24 6.72 21.58
N LYS A 5 -2.43 7.20 21.98
CA LYS A 5 -2.99 6.94 23.32
C LYS A 5 -3.11 5.44 23.58
N ARG A 6 -3.70 4.68 22.65
CA ARG A 6 -3.87 3.23 22.81
C ARG A 6 -2.53 2.49 22.93
N THR A 7 -1.55 2.86 22.11
CA THR A 7 -0.21 2.27 22.14
C THR A 7 0.50 2.58 23.46
N HIS A 8 0.38 3.82 23.94
CA HIS A 8 0.92 4.23 25.23
C HIS A 8 0.24 3.49 26.40
N SER A 9 -1.09 3.47 26.47
CA SER A 9 -1.86 2.74 27.49
C SER A 9 -1.47 1.26 27.53
N ALA A 10 -1.37 0.62 26.36
CA ALA A 10 -1.00 -0.79 26.28
C ALA A 10 0.45 -1.05 26.74
N ALA A 11 1.39 -0.15 26.41
CA ALA A 11 2.77 -0.25 26.85
C ALA A 11 2.88 -0.09 28.38
N TYR A 12 2.22 0.93 28.94
CA TYR A 12 2.18 1.16 30.38
C TYR A 12 1.61 -0.05 31.13
N ASN A 13 0.46 -0.57 30.69
CA ASN A 13 -0.18 -1.72 31.34
C ASN A 13 0.74 -2.96 31.31
N ARG A 14 1.46 -3.19 30.20
CA ARG A 14 2.45 -4.29 30.09
C ARG A 14 3.64 -4.12 31.02
N ILE A 15 4.11 -2.89 31.24
CA ILE A 15 5.20 -2.62 32.18
C ILE A 15 4.75 -2.95 33.60
N VAL A 16 3.56 -2.50 33.99
CA VAL A 16 2.98 -2.79 35.32
C VAL A 16 2.82 -4.30 35.53
N GLU A 17 2.28 -5.01 34.55
CA GLU A 17 2.10 -6.46 34.60
C GLU A 17 3.44 -7.21 34.69
N ARG A 18 4.45 -6.79 33.92
CA ARG A 18 5.80 -7.35 33.99
C ARG A 18 6.43 -7.12 35.37
N ALA A 19 6.28 -5.93 35.94
CA ALA A 19 6.82 -5.61 37.26
C ALA A 19 6.19 -6.45 38.38
N ARG A 20 4.87 -6.73 38.29
CA ARG A 20 4.18 -7.67 39.20
C ARG A 20 4.69 -9.10 39.05
N ASN A 21 4.89 -9.57 37.82
CA ASN A 21 5.36 -10.92 37.54
C ASN A 21 6.81 -11.15 38.02
N GLN A 22 7.63 -10.08 38.04
CA GLN A 22 9.00 -10.12 38.56
C GLN A 22 9.10 -9.81 40.06
N ALA A 23 7.99 -9.63 40.76
CA ALA A 23 7.94 -9.24 42.17
C ALA A 23 8.70 -7.94 42.50
N LEU A 24 8.90 -7.06 41.50
CA LEU A 24 9.49 -5.72 41.70
C LEU A 24 8.53 -4.76 42.39
N ILE A 25 7.23 -5.06 42.30
CA ILE A 25 6.16 -4.39 43.02
C ILE A 25 5.26 -5.44 43.69
N PRO A 26 4.69 -5.14 44.88
CA PRO A 26 3.73 -6.01 45.53
C PRO A 26 2.52 -6.29 44.63
N LYS A 27 2.01 -7.54 44.65
CA LYS A 27 0.87 -7.96 43.79
C LYS A 27 -0.42 -7.23 44.14
N ASP A 28 -0.58 -6.88 45.41
CA ASP A 28 -1.68 -6.18 46.04
C ASP A 28 -1.58 -4.65 45.95
N LEU A 29 -0.45 -4.11 45.48
CA LEU A 29 -0.33 -2.68 45.25
C LEU A 29 -1.25 -2.26 44.10
N SER A 30 -2.25 -1.44 44.43
CA SER A 30 -3.20 -0.89 43.47
C SER A 30 -2.53 0.15 42.58
N ILE A 31 -2.17 -0.26 41.37
CA ILE A 31 -1.65 0.62 40.32
C ILE A 31 -2.75 0.77 39.27
N PRO A 32 -3.22 1.99 38.98
CA PRO A 32 -4.29 2.22 38.02
C PRO A 32 -3.83 1.85 36.61
N LEU A 33 -4.56 0.94 35.97
CA LEU A 33 -4.32 0.60 34.57
C LEU A 33 -4.97 1.66 33.66
N LEU A 34 -4.30 1.98 32.57
CA LEU A 34 -4.80 2.93 31.59
C LEU A 34 -5.82 2.25 30.68
N ASP A 35 -6.91 2.97 30.38
CA ASP A 35 -7.89 2.51 29.41
C ASP A 35 -7.27 2.38 28.01
N ILE A 36 -7.50 1.22 27.40
CA ILE A 36 -7.02 0.83 26.07
C ILE A 36 -8.13 1.04 25.03
N GLN A 37 -9.38 1.27 25.44
CA GLN A 37 -10.49 1.54 24.54
C GLN A 37 -10.32 2.92 23.92
N GLY A 38 -10.01 2.92 22.63
CA GLY A 38 -10.02 4.11 21.79
C GLY A 38 -11.20 4.07 20.83
N ALA A 39 -11.55 5.23 20.26
CA ALA A 39 -12.49 5.30 19.15
C ALA A 39 -12.11 4.28 18.05
N PRO A 40 -13.09 3.60 17.44
CA PRO A 40 -12.82 2.64 16.38
C PRO A 40 -12.03 3.31 15.24
N GLY A 41 -11.07 2.59 14.68
CA GLY A 41 -10.28 3.10 13.56
C GLY A 41 -11.15 3.26 12.33
N GLU A 42 -11.11 4.43 11.70
CA GLU A 42 -11.80 4.66 10.43
C GLU A 42 -11.03 4.04 9.26
N ALA A 43 -11.76 3.53 8.27
CA ALA A 43 -11.16 3.14 7.00
C ALA A 43 -10.62 4.38 6.29
N HIS A 44 -9.44 4.26 5.68
CA HIS A 44 -8.88 5.37 4.91
C HIS A 44 -9.78 5.70 3.71
N PRO A 45 -9.87 6.99 3.33
CA PRO A 45 -10.66 7.41 2.17
C PRO A 45 -10.13 6.74 0.90
N ALA A 46 -11.00 6.01 0.18
CA ALA A 46 -10.68 5.39 -1.11
C ALA A 46 -10.94 6.35 -2.28
N PHE A 47 -10.41 6.00 -3.45
CA PHE A 47 -10.71 6.64 -4.72
C PHE A 47 -11.79 5.83 -5.45
N SER A 48 -12.59 6.51 -6.25
CA SER A 48 -13.51 5.92 -7.23
C SER A 48 -12.80 5.65 -8.56
N GLU A 49 -13.44 4.87 -9.44
CA GLU A 49 -12.90 4.54 -10.77
C GLU A 49 -12.65 5.78 -11.62
N THR A 50 -13.54 6.78 -11.53
CA THR A 50 -13.39 8.04 -12.28
C THR A 50 -12.24 8.88 -11.75
N GLU A 51 -11.99 8.89 -10.45
CA GLU A 51 -10.87 9.61 -9.83
C GLU A 51 -9.52 8.98 -10.18
N ILE A 52 -9.41 7.64 -10.21
CA ILE A 52 -8.14 6.98 -10.58
C ILE A 52 -7.79 7.17 -12.06
N ALA A 53 -8.80 7.31 -12.93
CA ALA A 53 -8.63 7.46 -14.37
C ALA A 53 -8.18 8.87 -14.79
N GLN A 54 -8.23 9.86 -13.87
CA GLN A 54 -7.77 11.21 -14.18
C GLN A 54 -6.26 11.21 -14.48
N PRO A 55 -5.76 12.06 -15.38
CA PRO A 55 -4.32 12.15 -15.65
C PRO A 55 -3.59 12.87 -14.50
N TRP A 56 -2.77 12.13 -13.76
CA TRP A 56 -2.03 12.62 -12.58
C TRP A 56 -0.78 13.46 -12.94
N GLU A 57 -0.51 13.68 -14.24
CA GLU A 57 0.82 14.12 -14.72
C GLU A 57 0.98 15.58 -15.08
N GLN A 58 -0.10 16.34 -15.26
CA GLN A 58 0.02 17.59 -16.02
C GLN A 58 0.72 18.75 -15.28
N MET A 59 1.20 18.58 -14.04
CA MET A 59 1.45 19.71 -13.14
C MET A 59 2.86 19.72 -12.50
N GLY A 60 3.85 19.14 -13.19
CA GLY A 60 5.27 19.26 -12.84
C GLY A 60 5.93 20.51 -13.42
N HIS A 61 6.13 21.56 -12.62
CA HIS A 61 6.82 22.78 -13.05
C HIS A 61 8.36 22.59 -13.11
N ARG A 62 8.86 22.13 -14.27
CA ARG A 62 10.26 22.08 -14.75
C ARG A 62 11.26 21.20 -13.95
N GLY A 63 12.23 20.64 -14.67
CA GLY A 63 13.43 19.99 -14.10
C GLY A 63 13.17 18.78 -13.19
N ARG A 64 13.96 18.64 -12.12
CA ARG A 64 13.94 17.49 -11.19
C ARG A 64 12.55 17.23 -10.58
N THR A 65 11.75 18.27 -10.35
CA THR A 65 10.39 18.17 -9.82
C THR A 65 9.47 17.36 -10.74
N MET A 66 9.61 17.55 -12.06
CA MET A 66 8.84 16.81 -13.05
C MET A 66 9.18 15.33 -13.02
N PHE A 67 10.47 14.99 -12.94
CA PHE A 67 10.91 13.59 -12.83
C PHE A 67 10.42 12.92 -11.53
N ILE A 68 10.42 13.64 -10.40
CA ILE A 68 9.86 13.11 -9.14
C ILE A 68 8.35 12.88 -9.28
N CYS A 69 7.62 13.74 -9.98
CA CYS A 69 6.20 13.51 -10.27
C CYS A 69 5.97 12.25 -11.12
N GLN A 70 6.78 12.03 -12.16
CA GLN A 70 6.69 10.82 -13.00
C GLN A 70 6.99 9.55 -12.22
N LEU A 71 8.02 9.58 -11.36
CA LEU A 71 8.32 8.49 -10.45
C LEU A 71 7.16 8.25 -9.46
N CYS A 72 6.59 9.33 -8.92
CA CYS A 72 5.44 9.26 -8.02
C CYS A 72 4.22 8.66 -8.72
N ARG A 73 3.91 9.04 -9.96
CA ARG A 73 2.84 8.42 -10.76
C ARG A 73 3.06 6.93 -10.90
N SER A 74 4.26 6.53 -11.33
CA SER A 74 4.57 5.10 -11.51
C SER A 74 4.40 4.33 -10.20
N HIS A 75 4.73 4.96 -9.07
CA HIS A 75 4.46 4.40 -7.75
C HIS A 75 2.97 4.28 -7.44
N VAL A 76 2.17 5.31 -7.75
CA VAL A 76 0.71 5.32 -7.56
C VAL A 76 0.04 4.20 -8.36
N GLU A 77 0.35 4.10 -9.65
CA GLU A 77 -0.19 3.07 -10.55
C GLU A 77 0.16 1.67 -10.03
N PHE A 78 1.42 1.46 -9.64
CA PHE A 78 1.86 0.20 -9.04
C PHE A 78 1.07 -0.16 -7.78
N LEU A 79 0.84 0.80 -6.88
CA LEU A 79 0.08 0.55 -5.65
C LEU A 79 -1.39 0.20 -5.92
N LEU A 80 -2.01 0.83 -6.91
CA LEU A 80 -3.41 0.60 -7.31
C LEU A 80 -3.66 -0.78 -7.90
N VAL A 81 -2.63 -1.44 -8.46
CA VAL A 81 -2.79 -2.72 -9.17
C VAL A 81 -2.17 -3.92 -8.45
N VAL A 82 -1.37 -3.69 -7.41
CA VAL A 82 -0.69 -4.76 -6.65
C VAL A 82 -1.30 -4.98 -5.26
N GLY A 83 -1.76 -3.93 -4.57
CA GLY A 83 -2.30 -4.05 -3.20
C GLY A 83 -1.24 -4.22 -2.09
N VAL A 84 0.01 -3.87 -2.39
CA VAL A 84 1.17 -3.96 -1.48
C VAL A 84 1.13 -2.88 -0.38
N ARG A 85 1.83 -3.10 0.75
CA ARG A 85 1.99 -2.07 1.79
C ARG A 85 2.91 -0.96 1.30
N THR A 86 2.44 0.27 1.41
CA THR A 86 3.21 1.44 0.99
C THR A 86 4.37 1.69 1.96
N GLY A 87 5.50 2.16 1.43
CA GLY A 87 6.71 2.42 2.20
C GLY A 87 7.56 1.15 2.36
N THR A 88 7.37 0.42 3.45
CA THR A 88 8.29 -0.66 3.88
C THR A 88 8.43 -1.82 2.89
N GLU A 89 7.39 -2.11 2.10
CA GLU A 89 7.44 -3.20 1.11
C GLU A 89 7.78 -2.69 -0.29
N THR A 90 7.50 -1.42 -0.60
CA THR A 90 7.66 -0.87 -1.96
C THR A 90 8.98 -0.14 -2.19
N MET A 91 9.49 0.61 -1.22
CA MET A 91 10.76 1.34 -1.36
C MET A 91 11.98 0.42 -1.52
N PRO A 92 12.12 -0.70 -0.78
CA PRO A 92 13.24 -1.62 -0.98
C PRO A 92 13.03 -2.60 -2.15
N LEU A 93 11.92 -2.48 -2.91
CA LEU A 93 11.64 -3.37 -4.04
C LEU A 93 12.72 -3.22 -5.11
N ARG A 94 13.17 -4.35 -5.66
CA ARG A 94 14.19 -4.41 -6.70
C ARG A 94 13.65 -5.17 -7.91
N TRP A 95 14.20 -4.86 -9.07
CA TRP A 95 13.88 -5.50 -10.34
C TRP A 95 13.98 -7.04 -10.28
N LYS A 96 15.04 -7.59 -9.66
CA LYS A 96 15.20 -9.03 -9.41
C LYS A 96 14.11 -9.71 -8.57
N HIS A 97 13.26 -8.95 -7.87
CA HIS A 97 12.15 -9.52 -7.09
C HIS A 97 10.91 -9.82 -7.95
N LEU A 98 10.92 -9.40 -9.22
CA LEU A 98 9.87 -9.67 -10.20
C LEU A 98 10.15 -11.00 -10.88
N GLN A 99 9.11 -11.82 -11.02
CA GLN A 99 9.20 -13.15 -11.60
C GLN A 99 7.96 -13.46 -12.43
N TRP A 100 8.12 -14.13 -13.57
CA TRP A 100 6.99 -14.64 -14.32
C TRP A 100 6.48 -15.93 -13.67
N HIS A 101 5.17 -16.03 -13.51
CA HIS A 101 4.50 -17.21 -13.03
C HIS A 101 3.47 -17.66 -14.06
N TYR A 102 3.49 -18.95 -14.39
CA TYR A 102 2.63 -19.52 -15.41
C TYR A 102 1.61 -20.45 -14.77
N ILE A 103 0.34 -20.30 -15.16
CA ILE A 103 -0.74 -21.24 -14.84
C ILE A 103 -1.35 -21.64 -16.18
N GLY A 104 -1.02 -22.84 -16.66
CA GLY A 104 -1.32 -23.25 -18.03
C GLY A 104 -0.68 -22.29 -19.05
N PRO A 105 -1.44 -21.80 -20.05
CA PRO A 105 -0.93 -20.85 -21.04
C PRO A 105 -0.84 -19.41 -20.51
N GLN A 106 -1.44 -19.11 -19.36
CA GLN A 106 -1.55 -17.75 -18.86
C GLN A 106 -0.32 -17.37 -18.02
N LYS A 107 0.26 -16.21 -18.34
CA LYS A 107 1.39 -15.60 -17.62
C LYS A 107 0.90 -14.53 -16.63
N TYR A 108 1.46 -14.54 -15.44
CA TYR A 108 1.20 -13.60 -14.34
C TYR A 108 2.50 -13.02 -13.81
N LEU A 109 2.49 -11.74 -13.43
CA LEU A 109 3.64 -11.13 -12.78
C LEU A 109 3.57 -11.39 -11.27
N LYS A 110 4.54 -12.15 -10.78
CA LYS A 110 4.73 -12.47 -9.37
C LYS A 110 5.79 -11.55 -8.78
N ILE A 111 5.49 -10.93 -7.64
CA ILE A 111 6.36 -9.94 -6.99
C ILE A 111 6.70 -10.42 -5.59
N TRP A 112 7.98 -10.59 -5.30
CA TRP A 112 8.46 -10.86 -3.95
C TRP A 112 8.56 -9.56 -3.15
N VAL A 113 7.93 -9.52 -1.98
CA VAL A 113 8.03 -8.41 -1.04
C VAL A 113 8.36 -8.91 0.35
N SER A 114 9.04 -8.07 1.13
CA SER A 114 9.31 -8.31 2.54
C SER A 114 9.09 -7.04 3.33
N GLY A 115 8.44 -7.16 4.49
CA GLY A 115 8.10 -6.02 5.35
C GLY A 115 7.68 -6.49 6.73
N LYS A 116 6.87 -5.66 7.42
CA LYS A 116 6.44 -5.90 8.81
C LYS A 116 5.78 -7.28 9.02
N THR A 117 5.07 -7.78 8.03
CA THR A 117 4.31 -9.04 8.11
C THR A 117 5.07 -10.26 7.61
N GLY A 118 6.36 -10.10 7.28
CA GLY A 118 7.20 -11.15 6.72
C GLY A 118 7.19 -11.20 5.18
N PRO A 119 8.03 -12.07 4.59
CA PRO A 119 8.15 -12.19 3.15
C PRO A 119 6.96 -12.93 2.54
N ARG A 120 6.49 -12.46 1.38
CA ARG A 120 5.47 -13.15 0.59
C ARG A 120 5.58 -12.83 -0.89
N TYR A 121 4.88 -13.63 -1.69
CA TYR A 121 4.66 -13.33 -3.10
C TYR A 121 3.28 -12.74 -3.33
N LEU A 122 3.23 -11.75 -4.21
CA LEU A 122 2.03 -11.09 -4.69
C LEU A 122 1.83 -11.41 -6.16
N ILE A 123 0.58 -11.44 -6.62
CA ILE A 123 0.27 -11.41 -8.05
C ILE A 123 -0.20 -10.01 -8.42
N ALA A 124 0.49 -9.37 -9.35
CA ALA A 124 0.09 -8.06 -9.86
C ALA A 124 -0.92 -8.20 -11.01
N LYS A 125 -1.87 -7.26 -11.11
CA LYS A 125 -2.71 -7.16 -12.32
C LYS A 125 -1.83 -6.80 -13.53
N HIS A 126 -2.19 -7.29 -14.72
CA HIS A 126 -1.41 -7.11 -15.96
C HIS A 126 -1.12 -5.65 -16.32
N ALA A 127 -2.02 -4.72 -15.93
CA ALA A 127 -1.84 -3.29 -16.14
C ALA A 127 -0.51 -2.73 -15.59
N VAL A 128 0.09 -3.38 -14.58
CA VAL A 128 1.38 -2.95 -14.02
C VAL A 128 2.53 -3.04 -15.02
N ILE A 129 2.44 -3.90 -16.03
CA ILE A 129 3.53 -4.15 -16.98
C ILE A 129 3.84 -2.86 -17.75
N GLU A 130 2.83 -2.13 -18.16
CA GLU A 130 3.00 -0.85 -18.86
C GLU A 130 3.71 0.18 -17.96
N THR A 131 3.30 0.29 -16.69
CA THR A 131 3.95 1.16 -15.70
C THR A 131 5.42 0.79 -15.52
N LEU A 132 5.75 -0.49 -15.43
CA LEU A 132 7.13 -0.95 -15.25
C LEU A 132 7.98 -0.72 -16.50
N ASN A 133 7.44 -0.94 -17.70
CA ASN A 133 8.13 -0.62 -18.96
C ASN A 133 8.41 0.88 -19.08
N ARG A 134 7.44 1.73 -18.73
CA ARG A 134 7.64 3.18 -18.68
C ARG A 134 8.73 3.56 -17.68
N LEU A 135 8.82 2.85 -16.55
CA LEU A 135 9.87 3.08 -15.56
C LEU A 135 11.26 2.65 -16.04
N ILE A 136 11.37 1.60 -16.85
CA ILE A 136 12.61 1.18 -17.52
C ILE A 136 13.11 2.29 -18.44
N VAL A 137 12.22 2.85 -19.27
CA VAL A 137 12.53 3.98 -20.17
C VAL A 137 12.90 5.23 -19.37
N PHE A 138 12.12 5.59 -18.35
CA PHE A 138 12.40 6.73 -17.47
C PHE A 138 13.77 6.66 -16.80
N GLN A 139 14.25 5.45 -16.47
CA GLN A 139 15.56 5.23 -15.85
C GLN A 139 16.70 5.09 -16.86
N GLY A 140 16.42 5.15 -18.17
CA GLY A 140 17.43 4.97 -19.22
C GLY A 140 18.10 3.60 -19.19
N LEU A 141 17.38 2.55 -18.77
CA LEU A 141 17.96 1.21 -18.68
C LEU A 141 18.14 0.60 -20.08
N PRO A 142 19.17 -0.23 -20.30
CA PRO A 142 19.47 -0.83 -21.61
C PRO A 142 18.60 -2.06 -21.90
N PHE A 143 17.31 -2.00 -21.58
CA PHE A 143 16.36 -3.08 -21.80
C PHE A 143 15.15 -2.56 -22.59
N GLU A 144 14.72 -3.32 -23.59
CA GLU A 144 13.54 -3.03 -24.41
C GLU A 144 12.27 -3.13 -23.59
N ASP A 145 12.16 -4.16 -22.74
CA ASP A 145 10.99 -4.42 -21.93
C ASP A 145 11.32 -5.09 -20.58
N LEU A 146 10.27 -5.26 -19.78
CA LEU A 146 10.32 -5.95 -18.49
C LEU A 146 10.79 -7.40 -18.64
N THR A 147 10.48 -8.09 -19.74
CA THR A 147 10.89 -9.48 -19.95
C THR A 147 12.40 -9.57 -20.04
N GLN A 148 13.03 -8.77 -20.91
CA GLN A 148 14.47 -8.74 -21.09
C GLN A 148 15.20 -8.34 -19.80
N LEU A 149 14.67 -7.35 -19.08
CA LEU A 149 15.22 -6.91 -17.80
C LEU A 149 15.21 -8.03 -16.74
N MET A 150 14.12 -8.82 -16.70
CA MET A 150 13.97 -9.93 -15.76
C MET A 150 14.88 -11.10 -16.13
N ASP A 151 15.00 -11.43 -17.42
CA ASP A 151 15.88 -12.50 -17.90
C ASP A 151 17.36 -12.18 -17.61
N ALA A 152 17.74 -10.90 -17.63
CA ALA A 152 19.06 -10.43 -17.22
C ALA A 152 19.31 -10.47 -15.70
N GLY A 153 18.29 -10.75 -14.87
CA GLY A 153 18.43 -10.79 -13.42
C GLY A 153 18.81 -9.45 -12.78
N TYR A 154 18.42 -8.33 -13.41
CA TYR A 154 18.89 -6.99 -13.04
C TYR A 154 18.60 -6.64 -11.57
N ASN A 155 19.64 -6.31 -10.80
CA ASN A 155 19.56 -6.12 -9.35
C ASN A 155 19.73 -4.64 -8.95
N ARG A 156 18.79 -3.80 -9.38
CA ARG A 156 18.66 -2.40 -8.96
C ARG A 156 17.30 -2.16 -8.30
N THR A 157 17.23 -1.19 -7.40
CA THR A 157 15.98 -0.73 -6.79
C THR A 157 15.02 -0.22 -7.85
N THR A 158 13.74 -0.59 -7.76
CA THR A 158 12.74 -0.32 -8.79
C THR A 158 12.34 1.15 -8.82
N PHE A 159 11.97 1.74 -7.68
CA PHE A 159 11.51 3.14 -7.61
C PHE A 159 12.67 4.09 -7.27
N VAL A 160 13.46 4.41 -8.29
CA VAL A 160 14.59 5.35 -8.22
C VAL A 160 14.58 6.29 -9.41
N MET A 161 15.29 7.40 -9.26
CA MET A 161 15.61 8.33 -10.34
C MET A 161 16.60 7.69 -11.34
N GLU A 162 16.81 8.36 -12.48
CA GLU A 162 17.77 7.96 -13.51
C GLU A 162 19.19 7.72 -12.96
N ASP A 163 19.65 8.62 -12.07
CA ASP A 163 20.95 8.52 -11.39
C ASP A 163 21.02 7.42 -10.30
N GLY A 164 19.91 6.72 -10.05
CA GLY A 164 19.82 5.66 -9.04
C GLY A 164 19.49 6.16 -7.64
N THR A 165 19.35 7.47 -7.44
CA THR A 165 18.93 8.03 -6.15
C THR A 165 17.47 7.69 -5.86
N GLN A 166 17.20 7.28 -4.62
CA GLN A 166 15.85 7.08 -4.13
C GLN A 166 15.41 8.30 -3.32
N PRO A 167 14.26 8.92 -3.61
CA PRO A 167 13.73 9.97 -2.75
C PRO A 167 13.43 9.43 -1.35
N ASP A 168 13.76 10.19 -0.30
CA ASP A 168 13.48 9.82 1.10
C ASP A 168 11.99 9.56 1.35
N SER A 169 11.14 10.33 0.66
CA SER A 169 9.70 10.19 0.71
C SER A 169 9.05 10.74 -0.55
N LEU A 170 8.02 10.05 -1.03
CA LEU A 170 7.12 10.52 -2.08
C LEU A 170 5.83 11.14 -1.52
N ASN A 171 5.64 11.18 -0.19
CA ASN A 171 4.38 11.62 0.42
C ASN A 171 4.06 13.08 0.05
N GLY A 172 5.03 13.98 0.17
CA GLY A 172 4.81 15.40 -0.15
C GLY A 172 4.52 15.62 -1.64
N THR A 173 5.18 14.87 -2.52
CA THR A 173 4.88 14.90 -3.96
C THR A 173 3.47 14.40 -4.22
N PHE A 174 3.07 13.28 -3.59
CA PHE A 174 1.74 12.71 -3.74
C PHE A 174 0.65 13.66 -3.24
N GLU A 175 0.81 14.26 -2.06
CA GLU A 175 -0.13 15.25 -1.52
C GLU A 175 -0.28 16.46 -2.45
N ARG A 176 0.83 16.94 -3.02
CA ARG A 176 0.79 18.03 -4.01
C ARG A 176 0.04 17.63 -5.27
N LEU A 177 0.36 16.47 -5.85
CA LEU A 177 -0.34 15.95 -7.04
C LEU A 177 -1.85 15.80 -6.78
N LEU A 178 -2.23 15.32 -5.60
CA LEU A 178 -3.63 15.24 -5.22
C LEU A 178 -4.29 16.61 -5.01
N GLY A 179 -3.58 17.58 -4.43
CA GLY A 179 -4.08 18.95 -4.27
C GLY A 179 -4.33 19.62 -5.61
N ASP A 180 -3.39 19.43 -6.53
CA ASP A 180 -3.40 19.93 -7.90
C ASP A 180 -4.61 19.37 -8.69
N CYS A 181 -4.98 18.11 -8.50
CA CYS A 181 -6.16 17.49 -9.10
C CYS A 181 -7.46 17.68 -8.30
N ASN A 182 -7.44 18.42 -7.18
CA ASN A 182 -8.57 18.52 -6.23
C ASN A 182 -9.07 17.15 -5.71
N LEU A 183 -8.16 16.19 -5.57
CA LEU A 183 -8.40 14.83 -5.08
C LEU A 183 -7.83 14.58 -3.67
N LEU A 184 -7.17 15.57 -3.07
CA LEU A 184 -6.52 15.43 -1.76
C LEU A 184 -7.52 15.06 -0.65
N LYS A 185 -8.74 15.56 -0.73
CA LYS A 185 -9.80 15.27 0.23
C LYS A 185 -10.89 14.44 -0.42
N ASP A 186 -11.44 13.51 0.35
CA ASP A 186 -12.69 12.85 -0.04
C ASP A 186 -13.90 13.76 0.19
N VAL A 187 -15.09 13.26 -0.15
CA VAL A 187 -16.37 13.94 0.05
C VAL A 187 -16.65 14.31 1.52
N ALA A 188 -16.01 13.63 2.47
CA ALA A 188 -16.12 13.89 3.91
C ALA A 188 -15.00 14.82 4.42
N GLY A 189 -14.18 15.38 3.54
CA GLY A 189 -13.09 16.30 3.89
C GLY A 189 -11.85 15.61 4.48
N ARG A 190 -11.75 14.28 4.42
CA ARG A 190 -10.64 13.50 4.96
C ARG A 190 -9.49 13.44 3.96
N ASN A 191 -8.28 13.69 4.44
CA ASN A 191 -7.08 13.67 3.60
C ASN A 191 -6.76 12.24 3.12
N ARG A 192 -6.47 12.11 1.83
CA ARG A 192 -5.97 10.90 1.20
C ARG A 192 -4.44 10.83 1.31
N SER A 193 -3.91 9.61 1.35
CA SER A 193 -2.47 9.31 1.44
C SER A 193 -2.16 8.07 0.61
N PHE A 194 -0.91 7.61 0.52
CA PHE A 194 -0.62 6.36 -0.18
C PHE A 194 -1.40 5.15 0.39
N TYR A 195 -1.75 5.16 1.69
CA TYR A 195 -2.63 4.12 2.24
C TYR A 195 -4.01 4.10 1.58
N SER A 196 -4.52 5.25 1.14
CA SER A 196 -5.78 5.35 0.38
C SER A 196 -5.75 4.52 -0.90
N LEU A 197 -4.61 4.42 -1.59
CA LEU A 197 -4.48 3.60 -2.81
C LEU A 197 -4.59 2.11 -2.48
N ARG A 198 -3.95 1.67 -1.40
CA ARG A 198 -4.09 0.29 -0.91
C ARG A 198 -5.53 0.00 -0.49
N HIS A 199 -6.23 0.97 0.10
CA HIS A 199 -7.64 0.83 0.43
C HIS A 199 -8.52 0.73 -0.84
N THR A 200 -8.19 1.52 -1.86
CA THR A 200 -8.86 1.52 -3.17
C THR A 200 -8.72 0.17 -3.86
N TYR A 201 -7.50 -0.39 -3.91
CA TYR A 201 -7.26 -1.72 -4.45
C TYR A 201 -8.15 -2.79 -3.81
N ALA A 202 -8.24 -2.78 -2.47
CA ALA A 202 -9.06 -3.75 -1.74
C ALA A 202 -10.56 -3.57 -2.03
N THR A 203 -11.05 -2.33 -2.10
CA THR A 203 -12.44 -2.06 -2.48
C THR A 203 -12.71 -2.61 -3.89
N PHE A 204 -11.86 -2.34 -4.88
CA PHE A 204 -12.09 -2.86 -6.23
C PHE A 204 -11.96 -4.38 -6.32
N ALA A 205 -11.00 -4.99 -5.62
CA ALA A 205 -10.87 -6.45 -5.58
C ALA A 205 -12.13 -7.12 -5.00
N LEU A 206 -12.69 -6.55 -3.93
CA LEU A 206 -13.95 -7.04 -3.35
C LEU A 206 -15.14 -6.82 -4.30
N ALA A 207 -15.14 -5.73 -5.08
CA ALA A 207 -16.17 -5.44 -6.09
C ALA A 207 -16.15 -6.47 -7.22
N GLU A 208 -14.95 -6.83 -7.65
CA GLU A 208 -14.67 -7.88 -8.63
C GLU A 208 -14.99 -9.29 -8.10
N GLY A 209 -15.39 -9.42 -6.84
CA GLY A 209 -15.78 -10.68 -6.21
C GLY A 209 -14.61 -11.54 -5.73
N VAL A 210 -13.43 -10.95 -5.55
CA VAL A 210 -12.27 -11.66 -4.96
C VAL A 210 -12.61 -12.08 -3.53
N ASP A 211 -12.38 -13.36 -3.24
CA ASP A 211 -12.58 -13.91 -1.90
C ASP A 211 -11.73 -13.20 -0.84
N ILE A 212 -12.33 -12.95 0.34
CA ILE A 212 -11.70 -12.20 1.43
C ILE A 212 -10.41 -12.87 1.90
N HIS A 213 -10.37 -14.21 1.96
CA HIS A 213 -9.18 -14.93 2.39
C HIS A 213 -8.06 -14.85 1.34
N ILE A 214 -8.38 -14.88 0.04
CA ILE A 214 -7.42 -14.61 -1.02
C ILE A 214 -6.86 -13.18 -0.90
N LEU A 215 -7.74 -12.19 -0.74
CA LEU A 215 -7.35 -10.79 -0.63
C LEU A 215 -6.49 -10.53 0.63
N ALA A 216 -6.81 -11.19 1.75
CA ALA A 216 -6.02 -11.11 2.98
C ALA A 216 -4.58 -11.59 2.77
N ARG A 217 -4.41 -12.73 2.09
CA ARG A 217 -3.07 -13.26 1.75
C ARG A 217 -2.32 -12.36 0.78
N GLN A 218 -2.98 -11.85 -0.26
CA GLN A 218 -2.40 -10.88 -1.19
C GLN A 218 -1.90 -9.64 -0.44
N MET A 219 -2.76 -8.99 0.33
CA MET A 219 -2.40 -7.74 1.01
C MET A 219 -1.48 -7.93 2.22
N GLY A 220 -1.29 -9.16 2.71
CA GLY A 220 -0.60 -9.41 3.98
C GLY A 220 -1.37 -8.80 5.17
N ALA A 221 -2.69 -8.96 5.17
CA ALA A 221 -3.60 -8.51 6.22
C ALA A 221 -4.33 -9.71 6.85
N SER A 222 -4.92 -9.53 8.04
CA SER A 222 -5.82 -10.56 8.58
C SER A 222 -7.20 -10.47 7.93
N THR A 223 -7.87 -11.60 7.76
CA THR A 223 -9.26 -11.67 7.29
C THR A 223 -10.18 -10.81 8.14
N LEU A 224 -10.05 -10.93 9.47
CA LEU A 224 -10.78 -10.12 10.44
C LEU A 224 -10.56 -8.61 10.24
N MET A 225 -9.35 -8.18 9.86
CA MET A 225 -9.10 -6.77 9.55
C MET A 225 -9.85 -6.36 8.29
N ILE A 226 -9.76 -7.15 7.22
CA ILE A 226 -10.50 -6.88 5.97
C ILE A 226 -12.01 -6.85 6.24
N GLU A 227 -12.58 -7.85 6.91
CA GLU A 227 -14.00 -7.87 7.25
C GLU A 227 -14.43 -6.64 8.05
N ARG A 228 -13.67 -6.26 9.08
CA ARG A 228 -13.95 -5.06 9.88
C ARG A 228 -13.97 -3.78 9.05
N HIS A 229 -13.07 -3.67 8.07
CA HIS A 229 -12.96 -2.46 7.26
C HIS A 229 -13.92 -2.43 6.06
N TYR A 230 -14.29 -3.57 5.50
CA TYR A 230 -15.04 -3.66 4.23
C TYR A 230 -16.42 -4.30 4.32
N SER A 231 -16.83 -4.84 5.47
CA SER A 231 -18.16 -5.46 5.68
C SER A 231 -19.35 -4.57 5.27
N LYS A 232 -19.19 -3.25 5.37
CA LYS A 232 -20.23 -2.29 4.97
C LYS A 232 -20.43 -2.19 3.46
N LEU A 233 -19.41 -2.52 2.68
CA LEU A 233 -19.44 -2.45 1.22
C LEU A 233 -20.01 -3.73 0.62
N THR A 234 -19.91 -4.86 1.33
CA THR A 234 -20.37 -6.18 0.87
C THR A 234 -21.82 -6.21 0.38
N PRO A 235 -22.82 -5.57 1.03
CA PRO A 235 -24.20 -5.56 0.54
C PRO A 235 -24.39 -4.73 -0.74
N MET A 236 -23.76 -3.55 -0.83
CA MET A 236 -23.88 -2.67 -2.01
C MET A 236 -23.21 -3.30 -3.24
N MET A 237 -22.09 -4.00 -3.04
CA MET A 237 -21.33 -4.65 -4.10
C MET A 237 -21.96 -5.98 -4.54
N ALA A 238 -22.69 -6.64 -3.64
CA ALA A 238 -23.48 -7.82 -3.95
C ALA A 238 -24.86 -7.49 -4.52
N ALA A 239 -25.14 -6.24 -4.90
CA ALA A 239 -26.43 -5.85 -5.48
C ALA A 239 -26.90 -6.77 -6.64
N PRO A 240 -26.05 -7.19 -7.59
CA PRO A 240 -26.46 -8.14 -8.64
C PRO A 240 -26.77 -9.57 -8.14
N LYS A 241 -26.32 -9.93 -6.93
CA LYS A 241 -26.58 -11.23 -6.28
C LYS A 241 -27.73 -11.18 -5.26
N LEU A 242 -28.14 -9.98 -4.87
CA LEU A 242 -29.16 -9.73 -3.84
C LEU A 242 -30.48 -9.17 -4.41
N ALA A 243 -30.49 -8.75 -5.67
CA ALA A 243 -31.66 -8.32 -6.44
C ALA A 243 -32.05 -9.41 -7.45
#